data_AF-A0A2V8ZBU7-F1
#
_entry.id   AF-A0A2V8ZBU7-F1
#
_cell.length_a   1.000
_cell.length_b   1.000
_cell.length_c   1.000
_cell.angle_alpha   90.00
_cell.angle_beta   90.00
_cell.angle_gamma   90.00
#
_symmetry.space_group_name_H-M   'P 1'
#
loop_
_entity.id
_entity.type
_entity.pdbx_description
1 polymer ?
#
loop_
_entity_poly.entity_id
_entity_poly.type
_entity_poly.pdbx_seq_one_letter_code
_entity_poly.pdbx_strand_id
1 'polypeptide(L)'
;MKAGKHYVVVLVGLVIVGLATVLPAGKASAPGGESQFIAESSLLAGLAPGAVFPFIDTTPHGIAQAHIAITDSTTNCSAGAAAPSNVKVLVGQAGVSLVSVMGAATNTGISTTPGQCVFHVTINAGQGGVPNTVTDIVVLNGGASALTGINTVTASASVRVGEEIASWHQHGRDVGAGNSN
;
A
#
# COMPACT_ATOMS: atom_id res chain seq x y z
N MET A 1 24.71 51.55 -49.75
CA MET A 1 23.72 50.62 -49.17
C MET A 1 24.43 49.37 -48.66
N LYS A 2 24.76 49.23 -47.36
CA LYS A 2 25.26 47.94 -46.81
C LYS A 2 25.33 47.79 -45.29
N ALA A 3 24.79 48.72 -44.49
CA ALA A 3 24.84 48.62 -43.02
C ALA A 3 23.51 48.24 -42.35
N GLY A 4 22.35 48.51 -42.99
CA GLY A 4 21.03 48.28 -42.38
C GLY A 4 20.54 46.82 -42.41
N LYS A 5 21.16 45.96 -43.22
CA LYS A 5 20.67 44.58 -43.45
C LYS A 5 21.19 43.57 -42.41
N HIS A 6 22.24 43.91 -41.67
CA HIS A 6 22.83 43.01 -40.67
C HIS A 6 22.20 43.18 -39.28
N TYR A 7 21.74 44.37 -38.92
CA TYR A 7 21.10 44.61 -37.61
C TYR A 7 19.71 43.98 -37.48
N VAL A 8 18.93 43.93 -38.55
CA VAL A 8 17.59 43.31 -38.54
C VAL A 8 17.67 41.80 -38.36
N VAL A 9 18.70 41.16 -38.92
CA VAL A 9 18.89 39.70 -38.80
C VAL A 9 19.29 39.31 -37.37
N VAL A 10 20.10 40.13 -36.70
CA VAL A 10 20.53 39.86 -35.31
C VAL A 10 19.37 40.02 -34.32
N LEU A 11 18.48 41.01 -34.53
CA LEU A 11 17.32 41.22 -33.67
C LEU A 11 16.24 40.13 -33.83
N VAL A 12 16.01 39.61 -35.03
CA VAL A 12 15.06 38.50 -35.24
C VAL A 12 15.59 37.19 -34.66
N GLY A 13 16.90 36.94 -34.74
CA GLY A 13 17.52 35.76 -34.13
C GLY A 13 17.37 35.72 -32.61
N LEU A 14 17.51 36.87 -31.94
CA LEU A 14 17.45 36.96 -30.47
C LEU A 14 16.01 36.78 -29.92
N VAL A 15 14.99 37.20 -30.66
CA VAL A 15 13.58 37.01 -30.26
C VAL A 15 13.14 35.55 -30.42
N ILE A 16 13.65 34.83 -31.43
CA ILE A 16 13.32 33.41 -31.65
C ILE A 16 14.00 32.51 -30.59
N VAL A 17 15.22 32.84 -30.16
CA VAL A 17 15.90 32.10 -29.08
C VAL A 17 15.26 32.36 -27.71
N GLY A 18 14.72 33.56 -27.47
CA GLY A 18 14.02 33.89 -26.22
C GLY A 18 12.62 33.26 -26.10
N LEU A 19 11.95 32.96 -27.21
CA LEU A 19 10.61 32.34 -27.19
C LEU A 19 10.65 30.81 -26.99
N ALA A 20 11.81 30.18 -27.18
CA ALA A 20 11.99 28.74 -27.01
C ALA A 20 12.16 28.31 -25.53
N THR A 21 12.37 29.25 -24.60
CA THR A 21 12.59 28.94 -23.18
C THR A 21 11.33 29.04 -22.31
N VAL A 22 10.16 29.29 -22.91
CA VAL A 22 8.88 29.43 -22.17
C VAL A 22 7.90 28.28 -22.49
N LEU A 23 8.38 27.22 -23.12
CA LEU A 23 7.60 25.99 -23.16
C LEU A 23 7.73 25.33 -21.78
N PRO A 24 6.63 25.13 -21.02
CA PRO A 24 6.69 24.24 -19.89
C PRO A 24 7.15 22.91 -20.47
N ALA A 25 8.33 22.46 -20.07
CA ALA A 25 8.71 21.08 -20.23
C ALA A 25 7.66 20.30 -19.44
N GLY A 26 6.56 19.94 -20.12
CA GLY A 26 5.65 18.93 -19.65
C GLY A 26 6.55 17.75 -19.38
N LYS A 27 6.78 17.48 -18.10
CA LYS A 27 7.42 16.24 -17.71
C LYS A 27 6.54 15.18 -18.34
N ALA A 28 7.08 14.50 -19.33
CA ALA A 28 6.55 13.23 -19.75
C ALA A 28 6.73 12.33 -18.53
N SER A 29 5.74 12.36 -17.64
CA SER A 29 5.56 11.31 -16.66
C SER A 29 5.34 10.07 -17.51
N ALA A 30 6.35 9.21 -17.55
CA ALA A 30 6.16 7.84 -17.99
C ALA A 30 4.94 7.29 -17.25
N PRO A 31 4.09 6.45 -17.87
CA PRO A 31 2.98 5.80 -17.21
C PRO A 31 3.54 4.71 -16.28
N GLY A 32 4.28 5.11 -15.24
CA GLY A 32 4.45 4.33 -14.04
C GLY A 32 3.36 4.80 -13.11
N GLY A 33 2.36 3.97 -12.84
CA GLY A 33 1.33 4.29 -11.86
C GLY A 33 2.01 4.80 -10.58
N GLU A 34 1.62 5.99 -10.14
CA GLU A 34 2.23 6.59 -8.96
C GLU A 34 2.05 5.61 -7.79
N SER A 35 3.10 5.35 -7.03
CA SER A 35 3.03 4.49 -5.86
C SER A 35 3.48 5.26 -4.64
N GLN A 36 2.68 5.25 -3.59
CA GLN A 36 3.02 5.82 -2.29
C GLN A 36 3.54 4.73 -1.37
N PHE A 37 4.60 5.03 -0.64
CA PHE A 37 5.09 4.16 0.42
C PHE A 37 4.54 4.63 1.77
N ILE A 38 4.05 3.69 2.57
CA ILE A 38 3.64 3.90 3.96
C ILE A 38 4.41 2.95 4.87
N ALA A 39 4.69 3.38 6.09
CA ALA A 39 5.32 2.56 7.12
C ALA A 39 4.68 2.87 8.47
N GLU A 40 4.30 1.82 9.19
CA GLU A 40 3.55 1.90 10.44
C GLU A 40 4.10 0.94 11.48
N SER A 41 3.93 1.29 12.75
CA SER A 41 4.31 0.43 13.87
C SER A 41 3.35 0.60 15.04
N SER A 42 3.02 -0.49 15.72
CA SER A 42 2.13 -0.45 16.88
C SER A 42 2.50 -1.51 17.93
N LEU A 43 2.11 -1.23 19.17
CA LEU A 43 2.13 -2.17 20.29
C LEU A 43 0.71 -2.71 20.51
N LEU A 44 0.56 -4.02 20.42
CA LEU A 44 -0.70 -4.76 20.53
C LEU A 44 -0.90 -5.31 21.94
N ALA A 45 -0.99 -4.42 22.92
CA ALA A 45 -1.23 -4.78 24.31
C ALA A 45 -2.74 -4.85 24.62
N GLY A 46 -3.18 -5.92 25.29
CA GLY A 46 -4.55 -6.02 25.81
C GLY A 46 -5.65 -6.24 24.77
N LEU A 47 -5.30 -6.56 23.52
CA LEU A 47 -6.29 -6.89 22.49
C LEU A 47 -7.09 -8.13 22.93
N ALA A 48 -8.41 -7.98 23.13
CA ALA A 48 -9.27 -9.03 23.65
C ALA A 48 -9.38 -10.24 22.69
N PRO A 49 -9.77 -11.44 23.17
CA PRO A 49 -10.01 -12.60 22.31
C PRO A 49 -10.98 -12.27 21.17
N GLY A 50 -10.60 -12.58 19.92
CA GLY A 50 -11.41 -12.30 18.73
C GLY A 50 -11.47 -10.83 18.32
N ALA A 51 -10.85 -9.91 19.06
CA ALA A 51 -10.84 -8.50 18.71
C ALA A 51 -9.88 -8.21 17.55
N VAL A 52 -10.27 -7.25 16.72
CA VAL A 52 -9.51 -6.77 15.57
C VAL A 52 -8.89 -5.41 15.86
N PHE A 53 -7.69 -5.20 15.35
CA PHE A 53 -6.99 -3.92 15.32
C PHE A 53 -6.81 -3.50 13.84
N PRO A 54 -7.54 -2.48 13.37
CA PRO A 54 -7.38 -1.97 12.01
C PRO A 54 -6.03 -1.27 11.92
N PHE A 55 -5.07 -1.88 11.20
CA PHE A 55 -3.69 -1.42 11.25
C PHE A 55 -3.33 -0.50 10.08
N ILE A 56 -3.61 -0.94 8.86
CA ILE A 56 -3.50 -0.12 7.65
C ILE A 56 -4.84 -0.19 6.94
N ASP A 57 -5.44 0.97 6.67
CA ASP A 57 -6.59 1.14 5.80
C ASP A 57 -6.23 2.24 4.78
N THR A 58 -6.16 1.87 3.51
CA THR A 58 -5.82 2.78 2.41
C THR A 58 -7.01 3.04 1.50
N THR A 59 -8.22 2.59 1.85
CA THR A 59 -9.42 2.73 1.03
C THR A 59 -9.62 4.20 0.58
N PRO A 60 -9.87 4.47 -0.71
CA PRO A 60 -10.13 3.55 -1.82
C PRO A 60 -8.88 3.12 -2.63
N HIS A 61 -7.67 3.41 -2.15
CA HIS A 61 -6.43 3.08 -2.85
C HIS A 61 -5.95 1.67 -2.54
N GLY A 62 -5.58 0.91 -3.57
CA GLY A 62 -5.13 -0.47 -3.43
C GLY A 62 -3.69 -0.61 -2.93
N ILE A 63 -3.46 -1.56 -2.02
CA ILE A 63 -2.14 -2.02 -1.60
C ILE A 63 -1.61 -3.02 -2.64
N ALA A 64 -0.52 -2.67 -3.32
CA ALA A 64 0.14 -3.57 -4.27
C ALA A 64 0.96 -4.65 -3.54
N GLN A 65 1.73 -4.21 -2.55
CA GLN A 65 2.63 -5.03 -1.78
C GLN A 65 2.70 -4.51 -0.34
N ALA A 66 2.83 -5.42 0.62
CA ALA A 66 3.19 -5.08 1.99
C ALA A 66 4.15 -6.10 2.59
N HIS A 67 4.99 -5.63 3.49
CA HIS A 67 5.83 -6.46 4.34
C HIS A 67 5.50 -6.15 5.79
N ILE A 68 5.25 -7.20 6.57
CA ILE A 68 4.81 -7.08 7.96
C ILE A 68 5.72 -7.95 8.81
N ALA A 69 6.21 -7.39 9.91
CA ALA A 69 6.84 -8.17 10.96
C ALA A 69 5.99 -8.08 12.24
N ILE A 70 5.59 -9.23 12.77
CA ILE A 70 4.83 -9.35 14.02
C ILE A 70 5.65 -10.15 15.01
N THR A 71 5.73 -9.65 16.25
CA THR A 71 6.20 -10.47 17.36
C THR A 71 5.05 -11.19 18.03
N ASP A 72 5.32 -12.42 18.45
CA ASP A 72 4.35 -13.20 19.20
C ASP A 72 5.00 -14.21 20.15
N SER A 73 4.27 -14.58 21.22
CA SER A 73 4.70 -15.56 22.21
C SER A 73 4.46 -16.99 21.72
N THR A 74 5.42 -17.56 20.99
CA THR A 74 5.40 -18.99 20.67
C THR A 74 6.65 -19.68 21.21
N THR A 75 6.50 -20.96 21.54
CA THR A 75 7.58 -21.77 22.11
C THR A 75 8.60 -22.23 21.09
N ASN A 76 8.30 -22.12 19.78
CA ASN A 76 9.18 -22.60 18.71
C ASN A 76 9.38 -21.55 17.61
N CYS A 77 10.51 -20.85 17.68
CA CYS A 77 10.96 -19.90 16.65
C CYS A 77 11.85 -20.57 15.59
N SER A 78 11.72 -21.86 15.31
CA SER A 78 12.44 -22.47 14.20
C SER A 78 11.82 -22.03 12.87
N ALA A 79 12.66 -21.80 11.86
CA ALA A 79 12.16 -21.47 10.53
C ALA A 79 11.18 -22.54 10.02
N GLY A 80 10.04 -22.10 9.48
CA GLY A 80 8.98 -23.00 9.01
C GLY A 80 8.15 -23.66 10.12
N ALA A 81 8.34 -23.31 11.40
CA ALA A 81 7.43 -23.76 12.45
C ALA A 81 6.03 -23.14 12.27
N ALA A 82 5.01 -23.83 12.78
CA ALA A 82 3.61 -23.45 12.60
C ALA A 82 3.34 -22.00 13.02
N ALA A 83 2.40 -21.35 12.32
CA ALA A 83 1.94 -20.02 12.71
C ALA A 83 1.25 -20.04 14.08
N PRO A 84 1.38 -18.95 14.85
CA PRO A 84 0.68 -18.80 16.11
C PRO A 84 -0.84 -18.80 15.93
N SER A 85 -1.55 -19.29 16.95
CA SER A 85 -3.01 -19.20 17.00
C SER A 85 -3.51 -17.86 17.53
N ASN A 86 -2.68 -17.18 18.32
CA ASN A 86 -3.00 -15.97 19.08
C ASN A 86 -2.90 -14.68 18.27
N VAL A 87 -1.92 -14.48 17.40
CA VAL A 87 -1.89 -13.29 16.51
C VAL A 87 -2.00 -13.72 15.05
N LYS A 88 -2.92 -13.08 14.32
CA LYS A 88 -3.12 -13.30 12.88
C LYS A 88 -3.10 -11.98 12.13
N VAL A 89 -2.47 -11.97 10.97
CA VAL A 89 -2.64 -10.92 9.95
C VAL A 89 -3.76 -11.34 9.02
N LEU A 90 -4.74 -10.46 8.87
CA LEU A 90 -5.83 -10.58 7.91
C LEU A 90 -5.68 -9.49 6.84
N VAL A 91 -5.91 -9.85 5.58
CA VAL A 91 -5.82 -8.90 4.45
C VAL A 91 -7.03 -9.03 3.55
N GLY A 92 -7.43 -7.92 2.95
CA GLY A 92 -8.51 -7.91 1.98
C GLY A 92 -9.04 -6.50 1.75
N GLN A 93 -10.30 -6.42 1.40
CA GLN A 93 -10.99 -5.15 1.14
C GLN A 93 -11.84 -4.73 2.35
N ALA A 94 -11.87 -3.42 2.62
CA ALA A 94 -12.64 -2.81 3.68
C ALA A 94 -14.11 -3.24 3.60
N GLY A 95 -14.66 -3.71 4.73
CA GLY A 95 -16.06 -4.06 4.85
C GLY A 95 -16.50 -5.33 4.09
N VAL A 96 -15.58 -6.08 3.46
CA VAL A 96 -15.91 -7.29 2.71
C VAL A 96 -15.44 -8.56 3.44
N SER A 97 -14.38 -9.18 2.94
CA SER A 97 -13.84 -10.45 3.44
C SER A 97 -12.34 -10.31 3.55
N LEU A 98 -11.83 -10.72 4.71
CA LEU A 98 -10.40 -10.74 4.99
C LEU A 98 -9.92 -12.18 5.07
N VAL A 99 -8.77 -12.46 4.47
CA VAL A 99 -8.13 -13.77 4.53
C VAL A 99 -6.93 -13.72 5.44
N SER A 100 -6.70 -14.79 6.21
CA SER A 100 -5.48 -14.90 6.99
C SER A 100 -4.31 -15.27 6.11
N VAL A 101 -3.21 -14.51 6.22
CA VAL A 101 -1.99 -14.69 5.43
C VAL A 101 -0.81 -15.20 6.25
N MET A 102 -1.02 -15.41 7.55
CA MET A 102 -0.02 -16.02 8.41
C MET A 102 -0.04 -17.54 8.26
N GLY A 103 1.14 -18.14 8.18
CA GLY A 103 1.32 -19.58 8.02
C GLY A 103 2.71 -20.02 8.45
N ALA A 104 3.02 -21.31 8.37
CA ALA A 104 4.33 -21.82 8.77
C ALA A 104 5.49 -21.12 8.03
N ALA A 105 5.28 -20.79 6.75
CA ALA A 105 6.25 -20.08 5.91
C ALA A 105 6.57 -18.65 6.40
N THR A 106 5.71 -18.04 7.23
CA THR A 106 5.96 -16.69 7.76
C THR A 106 6.89 -16.69 8.97
N ASN A 107 7.19 -17.87 9.54
CA ASN A 107 8.21 -17.99 10.58
C ASN A 107 9.58 -18.12 9.92
N THR A 108 10.34 -17.02 9.89
CA THR A 108 11.71 -17.01 9.33
C THR A 108 12.77 -17.50 10.32
N GLY A 109 12.35 -17.79 11.56
CA GLY A 109 13.20 -18.23 12.64
C GLY A 109 14.12 -17.16 13.22
N ILE A 110 13.78 -15.89 13.00
CA ILE A 110 14.51 -14.76 13.56
C ILE A 110 13.92 -14.42 14.93
N SER A 111 14.70 -14.63 15.99
CA SER A 111 14.40 -14.15 17.34
C SER A 111 15.70 -13.90 18.10
N THR A 112 15.74 -12.78 18.81
CA THR A 112 16.81 -12.44 19.76
C THR A 112 16.33 -12.50 21.21
N THR A 113 15.04 -12.79 21.44
CA THR A 113 14.39 -12.73 22.74
C THR A 113 13.77 -14.09 23.05
N PRO A 114 14.24 -14.81 24.08
CA PRO A 114 13.67 -16.10 24.46
C PRO A 114 12.15 -16.01 24.67
N GLY A 115 11.40 -16.89 24.00
CA GLY A 115 9.93 -16.95 24.11
C GLY A 115 9.16 -15.91 23.28
N GLN A 116 9.83 -15.14 22.42
CA GLN A 116 9.21 -14.22 21.47
C GLN A 116 9.74 -14.52 20.06
N CYS A 117 8.87 -14.89 19.12
CA CYS A 117 9.26 -15.12 17.74
C CYS A 117 8.85 -13.93 16.86
N VAL A 118 9.63 -13.65 15.82
CA VAL A 118 9.25 -12.68 14.78
C VAL A 118 8.74 -13.43 13.55
N PHE A 119 7.54 -13.07 13.10
CA PHE A 119 6.93 -13.60 11.90
C PHE A 119 6.91 -12.53 10.82
N HIS A 120 7.50 -12.85 9.66
CA HIS A 120 7.53 -11.98 8.51
C HIS A 120 6.49 -12.44 7.48
N VAL A 121 5.52 -11.58 7.21
CA VAL A 121 4.50 -11.78 6.19
C VAL A 121 4.83 -10.88 5.01
N THR A 122 4.93 -11.46 3.83
CA THR A 122 4.98 -10.69 2.57
C THR A 122 3.67 -10.86 1.85
N ILE A 123 3.01 -9.75 1.58
CA ILE A 123 1.73 -9.68 0.88
C ILE A 123 2.02 -9.13 -0.50
N ASN A 124 1.62 -9.86 -1.52
CA ASN A 124 1.51 -9.35 -2.88
C ASN A 124 0.07 -9.59 -3.32
N ALA A 125 -0.64 -8.54 -3.69
CA ALA A 125 -2.03 -8.66 -4.12
C ALA A 125 -2.15 -9.65 -5.29
N GLY A 126 -3.12 -10.57 -5.20
CA GLY A 126 -3.37 -11.61 -6.21
C GLY A 126 -2.42 -12.82 -6.16
N GLN A 127 -1.52 -12.93 -5.18
CA GLN A 127 -0.59 -14.06 -5.06
C GLN A 127 -0.74 -14.84 -3.76
N GLY A 128 -0.43 -16.14 -3.78
CA GLY A 128 -0.34 -16.95 -2.56
C GLY A 128 -1.63 -17.02 -1.73
N GLY A 129 -2.79 -16.88 -2.37
CA GLY A 129 -4.10 -16.81 -1.68
C GLY A 129 -4.51 -15.43 -1.19
N VAL A 130 -3.69 -14.39 -1.40
CA VAL A 130 -4.05 -12.99 -1.18
C VAL A 130 -5.04 -12.53 -2.26
N PRO A 131 -6.13 -11.83 -1.91
CA PRO A 131 -7.06 -11.25 -2.88
C PRO A 131 -6.37 -10.31 -3.87
N ASN A 132 -6.94 -10.16 -5.07
CA ASN A 132 -6.45 -9.18 -6.06
C ASN A 132 -6.60 -7.73 -5.60
N THR A 133 -7.62 -7.48 -4.78
CA THR A 133 -7.94 -6.19 -4.21
C THR A 133 -7.66 -6.23 -2.72
N VAL A 134 -6.69 -5.43 -2.28
CA VAL A 134 -6.34 -5.27 -0.87
C VAL A 134 -6.32 -3.78 -0.56
N THR A 135 -7.05 -3.37 0.47
CA THR A 135 -7.01 -2.01 1.05
C THR A 135 -6.76 -2.05 2.54
N ASP A 136 -6.97 -3.20 3.17
CA ASP A 136 -6.94 -3.34 4.60
C ASP A 136 -5.98 -4.43 5.02
N ILE A 137 -5.20 -4.08 6.03
CA ILE A 137 -4.40 -5.02 6.82
C ILE A 137 -4.89 -4.86 8.25
N VAL A 138 -5.45 -5.95 8.78
CA VAL A 138 -6.02 -6.02 10.12
C VAL A 138 -5.25 -7.04 10.92
N VAL A 139 -4.95 -6.72 12.18
CA VAL A 139 -4.42 -7.70 13.12
C VAL A 139 -5.54 -8.23 14.00
N LEU A 140 -5.66 -9.54 14.09
CA LEU A 140 -6.67 -10.23 14.90
C LEU A 140 -5.97 -10.95 16.05
N ASN A 141 -6.50 -10.82 17.26
CA ASN A 141 -6.20 -11.78 18.32
C ASN A 141 -7.05 -13.05 18.10
N GLY A 142 -6.43 -14.10 17.54
CA GLY A 142 -7.07 -15.40 17.32
C GLY A 142 -7.05 -16.34 18.54
N GLY A 143 -6.46 -15.89 19.66
CA GLY A 143 -6.30 -16.67 20.87
C GLY A 143 -7.52 -16.64 21.78
N ALA A 144 -7.53 -17.53 22.79
CA ALA A 144 -8.60 -17.62 23.78
C ALA A 144 -8.49 -16.60 24.93
N SER A 145 -7.40 -15.83 24.98
CA SER A 145 -7.13 -14.85 26.04
C SER A 145 -6.62 -13.55 25.44
N ALA A 146 -6.76 -12.45 26.17
CA ALA A 146 -6.25 -11.16 25.72
C ALA A 146 -4.73 -11.22 25.52
N LEU A 147 -4.20 -10.44 24.56
CA LEU A 147 -2.76 -10.36 24.34
C LEU A 147 -2.08 -9.78 25.58
N THR A 148 -1.05 -10.48 26.05
CA THR A 148 -0.20 -10.05 27.18
C THR A 148 1.23 -9.81 26.71
N GLY A 149 2.00 -9.07 27.50
CA GLY A 149 3.38 -8.71 27.15
C GLY A 149 3.48 -7.66 26.04
N ILE A 150 4.61 -7.65 25.35
CA ILE A 150 4.95 -6.69 24.30
C ILE A 150 4.86 -7.39 22.94
N ASN A 151 3.68 -7.39 22.35
CA ASN A 151 3.47 -7.82 20.96
C ASN A 151 3.55 -6.58 20.08
N THR A 152 4.50 -6.56 19.16
CA THR A 152 4.73 -5.47 18.21
C THR A 152 4.24 -5.92 16.85
N VAL A 153 3.66 -4.97 16.11
CA VAL A 153 3.45 -5.10 14.67
C VAL A 153 4.15 -3.94 14.00
N THR A 154 4.89 -4.25 12.94
CA THR A 154 5.46 -3.26 12.02
C THR A 154 5.06 -3.64 10.62
N ALA A 155 4.71 -2.66 9.80
CA ALA A 155 4.45 -2.89 8.40
C ALA A 155 5.00 -1.77 7.55
N SER A 156 5.32 -2.12 6.32
CA SER A 156 5.54 -1.19 5.23
C SER A 156 4.72 -1.64 4.04
N ALA A 157 4.06 -0.72 3.35
CA ALA A 157 3.25 -1.03 2.19
C ALA A 157 3.50 -0.05 1.04
N SER A 158 3.41 -0.58 -0.18
CA SER A 158 3.36 0.19 -1.42
C SER A 158 1.91 0.24 -1.89
N VAL A 159 1.37 1.45 -1.92
CA VAL A 159 -0.02 1.77 -2.27
C VAL A 159 -0.05 2.35 -3.67
N ARG A 160 -0.97 1.90 -4.52
CA ARG A 160 -1.16 2.41 -5.88
C ARG A 160 -1.96 3.70 -5.81
N VAL A 161 -1.34 4.82 -6.16
CA VAL A 161 -1.95 6.15 -6.22
C VAL A 161 -2.53 6.35 -7.61
N GLY A 162 -3.81 6.73 -7.67
CA GLY A 162 -4.55 6.92 -8.94
C GLY A 162 -5.35 5.70 -9.42
N GLU A 163 -5.16 4.53 -8.81
CA GLU A 163 -6.08 3.39 -8.94
C GLU A 163 -7.02 3.39 -7.74
N GLU A 164 -8.15 4.10 -7.85
CA GLU A 164 -9.28 3.88 -6.95
C GLU A 164 -9.89 2.52 -7.30
N ILE A 165 -9.93 1.59 -6.35
CA ILE A 165 -10.64 0.35 -6.57
C ILE A 165 -12.13 0.67 -6.68
N ALA A 166 -12.65 0.56 -7.90
CA ALA A 166 -14.03 0.86 -8.22
C ALA A 166 -14.97 0.07 -7.30
N SER A 167 -15.63 0.77 -6.39
CA SER A 167 -16.83 0.29 -5.73
C SER A 167 -17.90 0.14 -6.81
N TRP A 168 -18.17 -1.09 -7.24
CA TRP A 168 -19.19 -1.39 -8.24
C TRP A 168 -20.59 -1.12 -7.68
N HIS A 169 -20.99 0.15 -7.71
CA HIS A 169 -22.37 0.61 -7.72
C HIS A 169 -22.50 1.82 -8.65
N GLN A 170 -22.15 1.67 -9.92
CA GLN A 170 -22.66 2.54 -10.99
C GLN A 170 -23.78 1.83 -11.74
N HIS A 171 -24.97 1.81 -11.13
CA HIS A 171 -26.21 1.78 -11.90
C HIS A 171 -26.70 3.21 -12.03
N GLY A 172 -26.42 3.82 -13.18
CA GLY A 172 -26.91 5.14 -13.51
C GLY A 172 -26.31 5.58 -14.83
N ARG A 173 -26.87 5.07 -15.93
CA ARG A 173 -26.58 5.60 -17.27
C ARG A 173 -26.81 7.10 -17.25
N ASP A 174 -25.79 7.85 -17.65
CA ASP A 174 -25.94 9.18 -18.21
C ASP A 174 -26.96 9.12 -19.35
N VAL A 175 -28.13 9.72 -19.12
CA VAL A 175 -28.97 10.28 -20.18
C VAL A 175 -29.41 11.64 -19.66
N GLY A 176 -28.55 12.62 -19.87
CA GLY A 176 -28.80 14.03 -19.56
C GLY A 176 -28.52 14.90 -20.78
N ALA A 177 -29.45 15.82 -21.03
CA ALA A 177 -29.49 16.88 -22.05
C ALA A 177 -29.79 16.39 -23.48
N GLY A 178 -30.94 16.71 -24.07
CA GLY A 178 -31.59 18.01 -24.10
C GLY A 178 -31.15 18.73 -25.37
N ASN A 179 -31.96 18.67 -26.42
CA ASN A 179 -31.85 19.62 -27.52
C ASN A 179 -33.23 20.13 -27.88
N SER A 180 -33.42 21.41 -27.58
CA SER A 180 -34.52 22.24 -28.05
C SER A 180 -34.21 22.70 -29.47
N ASN A 181 -35.14 22.46 -30.40
CA ASN A 181 -35.55 23.39 -31.47
C ASN A 181 -36.80 22.83 -32.14
#